data_AF-A0A7V9EQ63-F1
#
_entry.id   AF-A0A7V9EQ63-F1
#
_cell.length_a   1.000
_cell.length_b   1.000
_cell.length_c   1.000
_cell.angle_alpha   90.00
_cell.angle_beta   90.00
_cell.angle_gamma   90.00
#
_symmetry.space_group_name_H-M   'P 1'
#
loop_
_entity.id
_entity.type
_entity.pdbx_description
1 polymer ?
#
loop_
_entity_poly.entity_id
_entity_poly.type
_entity_poly.pdbx_seq_one_letter_code
_entity_poly.pdbx_strand_id
1 'polypeptide(L)' 'MSAAQIIEAIKKLPPEERIEVVQFAREYETVAKLSPEQLGRLGERLANATDPTEIAELEKRLMNGFYGIKIDA' A
#
# COMPACT_ATOMS: atom_id res chain seq x y z
N MET A 1 -9.35 18.93 9.79
CA MET A 1 -9.67 18.43 8.43
C MET A 1 -10.06 16.97 8.53
N SER A 2 -11.17 16.57 7.90
CA SER A 2 -11.57 15.16 7.78
C SER A 2 -11.07 14.53 6.47
N ALA A 3 -11.04 13.20 6.39
CA ALA A 3 -10.67 12.49 5.17
C ALA A 3 -11.57 12.90 3.98
N ALA A 4 -12.87 13.09 4.22
CA ALA A 4 -13.81 13.58 3.21
C ALA A 4 -13.42 14.99 2.70
N GLN A 5 -13.01 15.89 3.59
CA GLN A 5 -12.56 17.23 3.20
C GLN A 5 -11.27 17.20 2.37
N ILE A 6 -10.34 16.29 2.67
CA ILE A 6 -9.09 16.11 1.90
C ILE A 6 -9.38 15.57 0.50
N ILE A 7 -10.27 14.57 0.38
CA ILE A 7 -10.66 14.01 -0.92
C ILE A 7 -11.32 15.06 -1.80
N GLU A 8 -12.21 15.88 -1.25
CA GLU A 8 -12.85 16.98 -1.98
C GLU A 8 -11.85 18.08 -2.39
N ALA A 9 -10.77 18.28 -1.61
CA ALA A 9 -9.70 19.18 -2.01
C ALA A 9 -8.90 18.60 -3.20
N ILE A 10 -8.51 17.32 -3.15
CA ILE A 10 -7.79 16.63 -4.24
C ILE A 10 -8.58 16.66 -5.56
N LYS A 11 -9.90 16.46 -5.49
CA LYS A 11 -10.80 16.54 -6.65
C LYS A 11 -10.88 17.93 -7.31
N LYS A 12 -10.44 18.99 -6.62
CA LYS A 12 -10.44 20.35 -7.15
C LYS A 12 -9.09 20.78 -7.71
N LEU A 13 -8.04 19.98 -7.50
CA LEU A 13 -6.70 20.27 -8.01
C LEU A 13 -6.64 20.19 -9.54
N PRO A 14 -5.74 20.95 -10.18
CA PRO A 14 -5.41 20.78 -11.59
C PRO A 14 -4.79 19.39 -11.85
N PRO A 15 -4.82 18.90 -13.11
CA PRO A 15 -4.35 17.55 -13.45
C PRO A 15 -2.91 17.27 -13.02
N GLU A 16 -1.98 18.21 -13.24
CA GLU A 16 -0.58 18.13 -12.78
C GLU A 16 -0.46 17.87 -11.27
N GLU A 17 -1.17 18.63 -10.43
CA GLU A 17 -1.09 18.49 -8.98
C GLU A 17 -1.74 17.18 -8.48
N ARG A 18 -2.74 16.64 -9.19
CA ARG A 18 -3.28 15.31 -8.86
C ARG A 18 -2.26 14.21 -9.11
N ILE A 19 -1.43 14.35 -10.13
CA ILE A 19 -0.35 13.39 -10.42
C ILE A 19 0.66 13.40 -9.26
N GLU A 20 1.02 14.58 -8.75
CA GLU A 20 1.88 14.70 -7.57
C GLU A 20 1.26 14.04 -6.32
N VAL A 21 -0.05 14.23 -6.07
CA VAL A 21 -0.74 13.56 -4.96
C VAL A 21 -0.72 12.03 -5.12
N VAL A 22 -0.87 11.52 -6.34
CA VAL A 22 -0.76 10.07 -6.62
C VAL A 22 0.66 9.56 -6.40
N GLN A 23 1.68 10.33 -6.81
CA GLN A 23 3.08 9.99 -6.56
C GLN A 23 3.38 9.99 -5.06
N PHE A 24 2.98 11.04 -4.34
CA PHE A 24 3.11 11.13 -2.89
C PHE A 24 2.40 9.96 -2.17
N ALA A 25 1.18 9.60 -2.58
CA ALA A 25 0.47 8.47 -1.99
C ALA A 25 1.19 7.14 -2.23
N ARG A 26 1.75 6.93 -3.42
CA ARG A 26 2.59 5.76 -3.72
C ARG A 26 3.85 5.74 -2.89
N GLU A 27 4.53 6.88 -2.75
CA GLU A 27 5.72 7.04 -1.91
C GLU A 27 5.38 6.80 -0.42
N TYR A 28 4.24 7.30 0.05
CA TYR A 28 3.77 7.12 1.42
C TYR A 28 3.39 5.65 1.69
N GLU A 29 2.74 4.97 0.74
CA GLU A 29 2.52 3.52 0.80
C GLU A 29 3.83 2.73 0.74
N THR A 30 4.84 3.20 -0.01
CA THR A 30 6.15 2.51 -0.09
C THR A 30 6.96 2.57 1.21
N VAL A 31 6.71 3.57 2.06
CA VAL A 31 7.43 3.78 3.33
C VAL A 31 6.78 3.04 4.51
N ALA A 32 5.48 2.76 4.45
CA ALA A 32 4.78 2.15 5.57
C ALA A 32 5.06 0.64 5.67
N LYS A 33 6.17 0.27 6.32
CA LYS A 33 6.35 -1.10 6.82
C LYS A 33 5.11 -1.52 7.60
N LEU A 34 4.61 -2.71 7.33
CA LEU A 34 3.50 -3.27 8.06
C LEU A 34 3.91 -3.51 9.52
N SER A 35 2.98 -3.29 10.45
CA SER A 35 3.21 -3.64 11.85
C SER A 35 3.37 -5.16 12.01
N PRO A 36 4.01 -5.63 13.10
CA PRO A 36 4.11 -7.06 13.38
C PRO A 36 2.76 -7.79 13.36
N GLU A 37 1.68 -7.16 13.85
CA GLU A 37 0.33 -7.75 13.84
C GLU A 37 -0.24 -7.84 12.42
N GLN A 38 0.03 -6.87 11.56
CA GLN A 38 -0.39 -6.90 10.16
C GLN A 38 0.36 -7.99 9.37
N LEU A 39 1.66 -8.14 9.61
CA LEU A 39 2.48 -9.20 9.03
C LEU A 39 2.02 -10.59 9.52
N GLY A 40 1.72 -10.73 10.81
CA GLY A 40 1.19 -11.97 11.38
C GLY A 40 -0.12 -12.40 10.71
N ARG A 41 -1.06 -11.46 10.53
CA ARG A 41 -2.32 -11.74 9.81
C ARG A 41 -2.11 -12.13 8.34
N LEU A 42 -1.15 -11.52 7.65
CA LEU A 42 -0.81 -11.91 6.28
C LEU A 42 -0.18 -13.31 6.22
N GLY A 43 0.70 -13.64 7.16
CA GLY A 43 1.33 -14.96 7.25
C GLY A 43 0.31 -16.07 7.55
N GLU A 44 -0.63 -15.82 8.46
CA GLU A 44 -1.72 -16.75 8.75
C GLU A 44 -2.63 -16.96 7.53
N ARG A 45 -2.96 -15.91 6.79
CA ARG A 45 -3.75 -16.02 5.57
C ARG A 45 -3.01 -16.78 4.47
N LEU A 46 -1.70 -16.54 4.33
CA LEU A 46 -0.84 -17.25 3.38
C LEU A 46 -0.78 -18.75 3.70
N ALA A 47 -0.64 -19.11 4.97
CA ALA A 47 -0.59 -20.52 5.40
C ALA A 47 -1.88 -21.30 5.09
N ASN A 48 -3.01 -20.62 5.00
CA ASN A 48 -4.32 -21.21 4.72
C ASN A 48 -4.76 -21.06 3.25
N ALA A 49 -4.00 -20.34 2.42
CA ALA A 49 -4.35 -20.10 1.03
C ALA A 49 -4.07 -21.35 0.17
N THR A 50 -4.96 -21.64 -0.77
CA THR A 50 -4.85 -22.77 -1.71
C THR A 50 -4.87 -22.35 -3.17
N ASP A 51 -5.35 -21.13 -3.47
CA ASP A 51 -5.28 -20.55 -4.80
C ASP A 51 -3.85 -20.04 -5.07
N PRO A 52 -3.13 -20.58 -6.08
CA PRO A 52 -1.80 -20.11 -6.45
C PRO A 52 -1.72 -18.61 -6.73
N THR A 53 -2.80 -18.01 -7.25
CA THR A 53 -2.84 -16.57 -7.54
C THR A 53 -2.90 -15.75 -6.25
N GLU A 54 -3.71 -16.18 -5.29
CA GLU A 54 -3.78 -15.54 -3.96
C GLU A 54 -2.47 -15.69 -3.19
N ILE A 55 -1.84 -16.86 -3.26
CA ILE A 55 -0.53 -17.14 -2.63
C ILE A 55 0.52 -16.14 -3.11
N ALA A 56 0.67 -15.98 -4.44
CA ALA A 56 1.65 -15.07 -5.02
C ALA A 56 1.44 -13.60 -4.58
N GLU A 57 0.18 -13.16 -4.50
CA GLU A 57 -0.14 -11.80 -4.07
C GLU A 57 0.09 -11.59 -2.57
N LEU A 58 -0.20 -12.59 -1.74
CA LEU A 58 0.06 -12.56 -0.30
C LEU A 58 1.56 -12.56 -0.01
N GLU A 59 2.36 -13.37 -0.70
CA GLU A 59 3.83 -13.38 -0.58
C GLU A 59 4.42 -12.02 -0.96
N LYS A 60 3.98 -11.44 -2.08
CA LYS A 60 4.41 -10.11 -2.52
C LYS A 60 4.08 -9.04 -1.47
N ARG A 61 2.86 -9.04 -0.93
CA ARG A 61 2.45 -8.09 0.12
C ARG A 61 3.22 -8.29 1.42
N LEU A 62 3.53 -9.53 1.79
CA LEU A 62 4.30 -9.84 2.99
C LEU A 62 5.75 -9.36 2.87
N MET A 63 6.42 -9.62 1.74
CA MET A 63 7.76 -9.11 1.47
C MET A 63 7.80 -7.58 1.44
N ASN A 64 6.88 -6.96 0.70
CA ASN A 64 6.81 -5.50 0.59
C ASN A 64 6.50 -4.84 1.93
N GLY A 65 5.65 -5.46 2.74
CA GLY A 65 5.32 -4.97 4.08
C GLY A 65 6.45 -5.14 5.09
N PHE A 66 7.24 -6.21 4.98
CA PHE A 66 8.35 -6.47 5.90
C PHE A 66 9.60 -5.62 5.58
N TYR A 67 10.02 -5.63 4.32
CA TYR A 67 11.21 -4.89 3.89
C TYR A 67 10.92 -3.41 3.64
N GLY A 68 9.66 -3.03 3.43
CA GLY A 68 9.31 -1.78 2.78
C GLY A 68 9.51 -1.91 1.26
N ILE A 69 8.84 -1.07 0.48
CA ILE A 69 9.04 -1.10 -0.97
C ILE A 69 10.23 -0.18 -1.28
N LYS A 70 11.35 -0.76 -1.72
CA LYS A 70 12.36 0.03 -2.46
C LYS A 70 11.89 0.13 -3.90
N ILE A 71 11.50 1.33 -4.30
CA ILE A 71 11.41 1.69 -5.72
C ILE A 71 12.85 2.01 -6.13
N ASP A 72 13.48 1.17 -6.96
CA ASP A 72 14.64 1.62 -7.71
C ASP A 72 14.13 2.61 -8.76
N ALA A 73 14.66 3.84 -8.71
CA ALA A 73 14.29 4.98 -9.56
C ALA A 73 14.75 4.80 -11.01
#